data_AF-A0A6L7I154-F1
#
_entry.id   AF-A0A6L7I154-F1
#
_cell.length_a   1.000
_cell.length_b   1.000
_cell.length_c   1.000
_cell.angle_alpha   90.00
_cell.angle_beta   90.00
_cell.angle_gamma   90.00
#
_symmetry.space_group_name_H-M   'P 1'
#
loop_
_entity.id
_entity.type
_entity.pdbx_description
1 polymer ?
#
loop_
_entity_poly.entity_id
_entity_poly.type
_entity_poly.pdbx_seq_one_letter_code
_entity_poly.pdbx_strand_id
1 'polypeptide(L)'
;MNFLKQLIMKPLEGYLDLTAWLIFAWLYFQIVLSATAIFCMLSVFGFYLFDFETALNICYGTAGVGAVAGVVWAERVRKTLGIITFHAYLLSTPEIEGWRDKHGNVIRKWNKQGSH
;
A
#
# COMPACT_ATOMS: atom_id res chain seq x y z
N MET A 1 -40.30 12.98 4.48
CA MET A 1 -39.01 13.16 5.18
C MET A 1 -38.01 12.02 4.95
N ASN A 2 -38.42 10.76 4.82
CA ASN A 2 -37.49 9.64 4.60
C ASN A 2 -36.85 9.64 3.20
N PHE A 3 -37.57 10.07 2.16
CA PHE A 3 -37.07 10.12 0.78
C PHE A 3 -35.93 11.13 0.58
N LEU A 4 -36.08 12.37 1.11
CA LEU A 4 -35.00 13.37 1.06
C LEU A 4 -33.75 12.91 1.81
N LYS A 5 -33.91 12.26 2.96
CA LYS A 5 -32.78 11.68 3.70
C LYS A 5 -32.05 10.63 2.86
N GLN A 6 -32.78 9.71 2.23
CA GLN A 6 -32.18 8.67 1.39
C GLN A 6 -31.53 9.23 0.12
N LEU A 7 -32.09 10.28 -0.48
CA LEU A 7 -31.54 10.95 -1.66
C LEU A 7 -30.16 11.57 -1.37
N ILE A 8 -29.97 12.10 -0.16
CA ILE A 8 -28.71 12.73 0.26
C ILE A 8 -27.72 11.69 0.83
N MET A 9 -28.21 10.71 1.60
CA MET A 9 -27.35 9.71 2.26
C MET A 9 -26.73 8.72 1.29
N LYS A 10 -27.49 8.19 0.32
CA LYS A 10 -26.98 7.20 -0.65
C LYS A 10 -25.76 7.65 -1.46
N PRO A 11 -25.73 8.86 -2.06
CA PRO A 11 -24.54 9.31 -2.79
C PRO A 11 -23.35 9.59 -1.86
N LEU A 12 -23.61 10.00 -0.61
CA LEU A 12 -22.56 10.19 0.39
C LEU A 12 -21.93 8.85 0.81
N GLU A 13 -22.75 7.83 1.08
CA GLU A 13 -22.32 6.47 1.36
C GLU A 13 -21.51 5.90 0.19
N GLY A 14 -22.02 6.05 -1.04
CA GLY A 14 -21.32 5.61 -2.25
C GLY A 14 -19.96 6.30 -2.43
N TYR A 15 -19.86 7.61 -2.14
CA TYR A 15 -18.60 8.34 -2.20
C TYR A 15 -17.59 7.82 -1.16
N LEU A 16 -18.03 7.56 0.07
CA LEU A 16 -17.18 7.00 1.13
C LEU A 16 -16.69 5.59 0.78
N ASP A 17 -17.55 4.74 0.23
CA ASP A 17 -17.16 3.39 -0.18
C ASP A 17 -16.18 3.42 -1.37
N LEU A 18 -16.42 4.29 -2.35
CA LEU A 18 -15.57 4.42 -3.53
C LEU A 18 -14.19 4.99 -3.17
N THR A 19 -14.14 5.96 -2.26
CA THR A 19 -12.87 6.48 -1.73
C THR A 19 -12.11 5.42 -0.92
N ALA A 20 -12.79 4.60 -0.11
CA ALA A 20 -12.15 3.48 0.59
C ALA A 20 -11.55 2.45 -0.38
N TRP A 21 -12.29 2.10 -1.44
CA TRP A 21 -11.82 1.17 -2.47
C TRP A 21 -10.64 1.74 -3.28
N LEU A 22 -10.68 3.04 -3.58
CA LEU A 22 -9.61 3.74 -4.27
C LEU A 22 -8.31 3.67 -3.45
N ILE A 23 -8.36 4.00 -2.16
CA ILE A 23 -7.18 3.96 -1.27
C ILE A 23 -6.63 2.53 -1.16
N PHE A 24 -7.51 1.52 -1.12
CA PHE A 24 -7.09 0.12 -1.14
C PHE A 24 -6.34 -0.24 -2.43
N ALA A 25 -6.93 0.04 -3.58
CA ALA A 25 -6.32 -0.22 -4.89
C ALA A 25 -4.99 0.54 -5.05
N TRP A 26 -4.94 1.78 -4.56
CA TRP A 26 -3.77 2.64 -4.64
C TRP A 26 -2.56 2.06 -3.89
N LEU A 27 -2.78 1.52 -2.69
CA LEU A 27 -1.72 0.86 -1.92
C LEU A 27 -1.10 -0.32 -2.68
N TYR A 28 -1.95 -1.20 -3.23
CA TYR A 28 -1.47 -2.35 -4.01
C TYR A 28 -0.74 -1.90 -5.27
N PHE A 29 -1.28 -0.90 -5.96
CA PHE A 29 -0.67 -0.36 -7.18
C PHE A 29 0.74 0.19 -6.92
N GLN A 30 0.92 0.99 -5.86
CA GLN A 30 2.22 1.55 -5.50
C GLN A 30 3.25 0.47 -5.15
N ILE A 31 2.87 -0.53 -4.36
CA ILE A 31 3.79 -1.59 -3.92
C ILE A 31 4.13 -2.55 -5.06
N VAL A 32 3.14 -2.95 -5.87
CA VAL A 32 3.37 -3.85 -7.01
C VAL A 32 4.24 -3.18 -8.07
N LEU A 33 3.96 -1.92 -8.42
CA LEU A 33 4.76 -1.20 -9.40
C LEU A 33 6.18 -0.95 -8.93
N SER A 34 6.40 -0.59 -7.67
CA SER A 34 7.74 -0.38 -7.14
C SER A 34 8.57 -1.67 -7.15
N ALA A 35 7.99 -2.79 -6.70
CA ALA A 35 8.66 -4.09 -6.78
C ALA A 35 8.97 -4.47 -8.24
N THR A 36 8.00 -4.36 -9.13
CA THR A 36 8.19 -4.66 -10.56
C THR A 36 9.29 -3.79 -11.18
N ALA A 37 9.30 -2.49 -10.89
CA ALA A 37 10.31 -1.56 -11.39
C ALA A 37 11.72 -1.92 -10.91
N ILE A 38 11.88 -2.32 -9.64
CA ILE A 38 13.17 -2.74 -9.09
C ILE A 38 13.68 -3.99 -9.81
N PHE A 39 12.83 -5.01 -10.00
CA PHE A 39 13.21 -6.22 -10.71
C PHE A 39 13.52 -5.95 -12.20
N CYS A 40 12.76 -5.07 -12.85
CA CYS A 40 13.04 -4.64 -14.22
C CYS A 40 14.39 -3.92 -14.33
N MET A 41 14.70 -2.99 -13.40
CA MET A 41 15.99 -2.29 -13.37
C MET A 41 17.16 -3.26 -13.24
N LEU A 42 17.04 -4.30 -12.41
CA LEU A 42 18.07 -5.33 -12.28
C LEU A 42 18.23 -6.15 -13.56
N SER A 43 17.15 -6.44 -14.29
CA SER A 43 17.25 -7.15 -15.57
C SER A 43 17.87 -6.33 -16.70
N VAL A 44 17.96 -5.00 -16.58
CA VAL A 44 18.65 -4.17 -17.59
C VAL A 44 20.11 -4.58 -17.74
N PHE A 45 20.76 -5.03 -16.66
CA PHE A 45 22.12 -5.57 -16.73
C PHE A 45 22.25 -6.78 -17.66
N GLY A 46 21.17 -7.51 -17.90
CA GLY A 46 21.14 -8.64 -18.84
C GLY A 46 21.43 -8.23 -20.29
N PHE A 47 21.10 -6.99 -20.69
CA PHE A 47 21.40 -6.47 -22.02
C PHE A 47 22.89 -6.27 -22.28
N TYR A 48 23.72 -6.24 -21.25
CA TYR A 48 25.18 -6.17 -21.40
C TYR A 48 25.83 -7.54 -21.63
N LEU A 49 25.17 -8.62 -21.15
CA LEU A 49 25.76 -9.96 -21.10
C LEU A 49 25.17 -10.94 -22.13
N PHE A 50 23.95 -10.70 -22.58
CA PHE A 50 23.20 -11.61 -23.43
C PHE A 50 22.73 -10.93 -24.72
N ASP A 51 22.38 -11.75 -25.70
CA ASP A 51 21.77 -11.29 -26.94
C ASP A 51 20.39 -10.68 -26.70
N PHE A 52 19.96 -9.78 -27.60
CA PHE A 52 18.80 -8.91 -27.40
C PHE A 52 17.52 -9.71 -27.06
N GLU A 53 17.23 -10.78 -27.80
CA GLU A 53 16.03 -11.59 -27.56
C GLU A 53 16.07 -12.30 -26.20
N THR A 54 17.25 -12.77 -25.79
CA THR A 54 17.42 -13.44 -24.50
C THR A 54 17.30 -12.46 -23.35
N ALA A 55 17.93 -11.28 -23.46
CA ALA A 55 17.83 -10.21 -22.47
C ALA A 55 16.39 -9.69 -22.31
N LEU A 56 15.65 -9.58 -23.43
CA LEU A 56 14.26 -9.15 -23.44
C LEU A 56 13.34 -10.18 -22.76
N ASN A 57 13.53 -11.47 -23.03
CA ASN A 57 12.82 -12.54 -22.33
C ASN A 57 13.12 -12.56 -20.82
N ILE A 58 14.38 -12.32 -20.42
CA ILE A 58 14.75 -12.19 -19.01
C ILE A 58 14.01 -11.01 -18.38
N CYS A 59 13.96 -9.86 -19.06
CA CYS A 59 13.26 -8.66 -18.58
C CYS A 59 11.75 -8.91 -18.36
N TYR A 60 11.09 -9.61 -19.29
CA TYR A 60 9.68 -9.98 -19.08
C TYR A 60 9.50 -11.00 -17.95
N GLY A 61 10.43 -11.96 -17.82
CA GLY A 61 10.42 -12.93 -16.73
C GLY A 61 10.57 -12.25 -15.36
N THR A 62 11.54 -11.36 -15.21
CA THR A 62 11.78 -10.62 -13.97
C THR A 62 10.66 -9.63 -13.66
N ALA A 63 10.06 -8.99 -14.67
CA ALA A 63 8.87 -8.16 -14.49
C ALA A 63 7.70 -8.98 -13.90
N GLY A 64 7.45 -10.18 -14.43
CA GLY A 64 6.42 -11.08 -13.91
C GLY A 64 6.69 -11.49 -12.46
N VAL A 65 7.94 -11.87 -12.15
CA VAL A 65 8.36 -12.21 -10.78
C VAL A 65 8.21 -11.00 -9.86
N GLY A 66 8.61 -9.81 -10.30
CA GLY A 66 8.47 -8.56 -9.57
C GLY A 66 7.01 -8.21 -9.26
N ALA A 67 6.09 -8.47 -10.19
CA ALA A 67 4.66 -8.28 -9.97
C ALA A 67 4.11 -9.23 -8.90
N VAL A 68 4.44 -10.52 -8.97
CA VAL A 68 4.01 -11.52 -7.97
C VAL A 68 4.59 -11.21 -6.60
N ALA A 69 5.89 -10.92 -6.53
CA ALA A 69 6.57 -10.52 -5.30
C ALA A 69 5.94 -9.24 -4.72
N GLY A 70 5.61 -8.27 -5.58
CA GLY A 70 4.91 -7.05 -5.23
C GLY A 70 3.53 -7.30 -4.61
N VAL A 71 2.75 -8.23 -5.15
CA VAL A 71 1.43 -8.59 -4.58
C VAL A 71 1.58 -9.23 -3.20
N VAL A 72 2.52 -10.16 -3.04
CA VAL A 72 2.81 -10.80 -1.74
C VAL A 72 3.29 -9.77 -0.72
N TRP A 73 4.13 -8.83 -1.15
CA TRP A 73 4.62 -7.76 -0.30
C TRP A 73 3.50 -6.78 0.09
N ALA A 74 2.64 -6.40 -0.85
CA ALA A 74 1.48 -5.55 -0.58
C ALA A 74 0.55 -6.17 0.46
N GLU A 75 0.28 -7.47 0.33
CA GLU A 75 -0.52 -8.22 1.30
C GLU A 75 0.13 -8.26 2.69
N ARG A 76 1.46 -8.39 2.75
CA ARG A 76 2.22 -8.35 4.01
C ARG A 76 2.15 -6.97 4.66
N VAL A 77 2.39 -5.91 3.89
CA VAL A 77 2.32 -4.51 4.36
C VAL A 77 0.92 -4.19 4.88
N ARG A 78 -0.13 -4.60 4.15
CA ARG A 78 -1.53 -4.46 4.56
C ARG A 78 -1.77 -5.12 5.92
N LYS A 79 -1.31 -6.35 6.13
CA LYS A 79 -1.49 -7.10 7.38
C LYS A 79 -0.70 -6.52 8.55
N THR A 80 0.48 -5.95 8.32
CA THR A 80 1.36 -5.45 9.40
C THR A 80 1.07 -4.02 9.82
N LEU A 81 0.99 -3.10 8.86
CA LEU A 81 0.88 -1.66 9.11
C LEU A 81 -0.56 -1.18 9.04
N GLY A 82 -1.40 -1.81 8.22
CA GLY A 82 -2.72 -1.28 7.89
C GLY A 82 -2.63 -0.20 6.80
N ILE A 83 -3.74 -0.03 6.08
CA ILE A 83 -3.79 0.80 4.86
C ILE A 83 -3.63 2.29 5.18
N ILE A 84 -4.26 2.75 6.27
CA ILE A 84 -4.29 4.16 6.66
C ILE A 84 -2.91 4.59 7.19
N THR A 85 -2.33 3.78 8.08
CA THR A 85 -0.98 4.03 8.62
C THR A 85 0.10 4.02 7.53
N PHE A 86 -0.02 3.17 6.50
CA PHE A 86 0.90 3.20 5.35
C PHE A 86 0.85 4.54 4.59
N HIS A 87 -0.35 5.04 4.31
CA HIS A 87 -0.50 6.34 3.64
C HIS A 87 -0.08 7.50 4.54
N ALA A 88 -0.37 7.44 5.85
CA ALA A 88 0.11 8.42 6.82
C ALA A 88 1.65 8.45 6.90
N TYR A 89 2.29 7.28 6.79
CA TYR A 89 3.75 7.18 6.73
C TYR A 89 4.32 7.86 5.47
N LEU A 90 3.67 7.68 4.31
CA LEU A 90 4.04 8.39 3.07
C LEU A 90 3.81 9.91 3.17
N LEU A 91 2.74 10.32 3.85
CA LEU A 91 2.42 11.74 4.07
C LEU A 91 3.24 12.38 5.19
N SER A 92 4.21 11.65 5.76
CA SER A 92 5.09 12.14 6.84
C SER A 92 4.32 12.64 8.09
N THR A 93 3.08 12.18 8.27
CA THR A 93 2.24 12.43 9.45
C THR A 93 1.89 11.12 10.17
N PRO A 94 2.89 10.28 10.54
CA PRO A 94 2.64 9.01 11.23
C PRO A 94 2.01 9.21 12.62
N GLU A 95 2.01 10.44 13.13
CA GLU A 95 1.71 10.84 14.51
C GLU A 95 0.21 10.89 14.79
N ILE A 96 -0.63 11.03 13.76
CA ILE A 96 -2.09 11.09 13.89
C ILE A 96 -2.68 9.73 14.32
N GLU A 97 -1.95 8.62 14.12
CA GLU A 97 -2.35 7.28 14.53
C GLU A 97 -1.41 6.64 15.57
N GLY A 98 -0.98 7.42 16.57
CA GLY A 98 -0.06 7.04 17.67
C GLY A 98 -0.46 5.84 18.55
N TRP A 99 -1.32 4.93 18.08
CA TRP A 99 -1.70 3.70 18.76
C TRP A 99 -0.76 2.52 18.51
N ARG A 100 0.19 2.58 17.55
CA ARG A 100 1.13 1.48 17.24
C ARG A 100 2.58 1.93 17.08
N ASP A 101 3.49 1.16 17.68
CA ASP A 101 4.95 1.33 17.58
C ASP A 101 5.47 0.87 16.20
N LYS A 102 6.70 1.24 15.82
CA LYS A 102 7.40 0.86 14.57
C LYS A 102 7.48 -0.66 14.34
N HIS A 103 7.27 -1.44 15.40
CA HIS A 103 7.21 -2.90 15.39
C HIS A 103 5.79 -3.49 15.35
N GLY A 104 4.75 -2.68 15.20
CA GLY A 104 3.35 -3.10 15.12
C GLY A 104 2.68 -3.35 16.49
N ASN A 105 3.36 -3.06 17.59
CA ASN A 105 2.82 -3.23 18.94
C ASN A 105 1.90 -2.08 19.32
N VAL A 106 0.75 -2.37 19.94
CA VAL A 106 -0.18 -1.32 20.39
C VAL A 106 0.43 -0.55 21.56
N ILE A 107 0.63 0.77 21.42
CA ILE A 107 1.09 1.64 22.49
C ILE A 107 -0.08 1.89 23.44
N ARG A 108 -0.29 0.98 24.40
CA ARG A 108 -1.15 1.24 25.56
C ARG A 108 -0.45 2.22 26.51
N LYS A 109 -0.42 3.50 26.18
CA LYS A 109 -0.14 4.56 27.16
C LYS A 109 -1.18 5.66 27.05
N TRP A 110 -2.36 5.35 27.57
CA TRP A 110 -3.28 6.35 28.09
C TRP A 110 -3.56 5.99 29.55
N ASN A 111 -3.42 6.96 30.45
CA ASN A 111 -3.48 6.90 31.92
C ASN A 111 -2.25 6.39 32.68
N LYS A 112 -1.33 7.32 32.99
CA LYS A 112 -0.74 7.52 34.34
C LYS A 112 0.14 8.78 34.37
N GLN A 113 -0.45 9.94 34.17
CA GLN A 113 0.13 11.23 34.59
C GLN A 113 -1.00 12.12 35.06
N GLY A 114 -1.35 12.00 36.34
CA GLY A 114 -2.50 12.67 36.95
C GLY A 114 -2.80 12.13 38.35
N SER A 115 -1.77 12.05 39.20
CA SER A 115 -1.85 11.94 40.66
C SER A 115 -0.43 11.72 41.17
N HIS A 116 0.23 12.81 41.56
CA HIS A 116 0.96 12.98 42.82
C HIS A 116 1.47 14.42 42.86
#